data_AF-A0A3D0U269-F1
#
_entry.id   AF-A0A3D0U269-F1
#
_cell.length_a   1.000
_cell.length_b   1.000
_cell.length_c   1.000
_cell.angle_alpha   90.00
_cell.angle_beta   90.00
_cell.angle_gamma   90.00
#
_symmetry.space_group_name_H-M   'P 1'
#
loop_
_entity.id
_entity.type
_entity.pdbx_description
1 polymer ?
#
loop_
_entity_poly.entity_id
_entity_poly.type
_entity_poly.pdbx_seq_one_letter_code
_entity_poly.pdbx_strand_id
1 'polypeptide(L)'
;TVQGNQSTGVNSNQTTTVAINSAETVGAAKELTIGGLYQVSVGAAMNETVGAVKAEEVGANKTVMVGGSMSEKVGKNRDVSVSDNSSHKAKKINIIAEEELTIKVGKASISMKKDGTVQISGKDLDLKATGKINIKASSNVTIKGSKVGIN
;
A
#
# COMPACT_ATOMS: atom_id res chain seq x y z
N THR A 1 -45.74 -12.61 -2.78
CA THR A 1 -45.17 -11.38 -2.20
C THR A 1 -45.38 -11.40 -0.71
N VAL A 2 -44.33 -11.13 0.07
CA VAL A 2 -44.46 -10.89 1.51
C VAL A 2 -44.65 -9.38 1.71
N GLN A 3 -45.66 -8.97 2.47
CA GLN A 3 -46.01 -7.55 2.70
C GLN A 3 -45.49 -7.01 4.04
N GLY A 4 -44.90 -7.87 4.87
CA GLY A 4 -44.32 -7.53 6.17
C GLY A 4 -43.01 -8.27 6.38
N ASN A 5 -42.72 -8.65 7.64
CA ASN A 5 -41.48 -9.32 7.98
C ASN A 5 -41.49 -10.79 7.50
N GLN A 6 -40.34 -11.25 6.99
CA GLN A 6 -40.09 -12.66 6.71
C GLN A 6 -38.92 -13.14 7.57
N SER A 7 -39.06 -14.32 8.18
CA SER A 7 -37.97 -15.02 8.86
C SER A 7 -37.91 -16.46 8.35
N THR A 8 -36.71 -16.96 8.08
CA THR A 8 -36.47 -18.31 7.59
C THR A 8 -35.41 -18.96 8.47
N GLY A 9 -35.75 -20.09 9.10
CA GLY A 9 -34.82 -20.90 9.88
C GLY A 9 -34.42 -22.17 9.13
N VAL A 10 -33.12 -22.48 9.15
CA VAL A 10 -32.59 -23.76 8.63
C VAL A 10 -31.69 -24.35 9.72
N ASN A 11 -32.07 -25.51 10.27
CA ASN A 11 -31.37 -26.10 11.43
C ASN A 11 -30.10 -26.87 11.07
N SER A 12 -29.87 -27.12 9.78
CA SER A 12 -28.71 -27.85 9.27
C SER A 12 -28.21 -27.13 8.01
N ASN A 13 -28.07 -27.83 6.89
CA ASN A 13 -27.48 -27.27 5.68
C ASN A 13 -28.52 -26.62 4.76
N GLN A 14 -28.12 -25.52 4.11
CA GLN A 14 -28.85 -24.92 3.00
C GLN A 14 -27.97 -24.96 1.74
N THR A 15 -28.51 -25.48 0.64
CA THR A 15 -27.87 -25.44 -0.67
C THR A 15 -28.83 -24.77 -1.65
N THR A 16 -28.33 -23.76 -2.36
CA THR A 16 -29.10 -23.02 -3.35
C THR A 16 -28.35 -23.07 -4.67
N THR A 17 -28.97 -23.66 -5.69
CA THR A 17 -28.44 -23.66 -7.06
C THR A 17 -29.25 -22.71 -7.91
N VAL A 18 -28.57 -21.74 -8.52
CA VAL A 18 -29.16 -20.83 -9.49
C VAL A 18 -28.52 -21.11 -10.84
N ALA A 19 -29.29 -21.67 -11.78
CA ALA A 19 -28.74 -22.18 -13.04
C ALA A 19 -28.28 -21.10 -14.03
N ILE A 20 -28.83 -19.87 -13.91
CA ILE A 20 -28.62 -18.81 -14.89
C ILE A 20 -28.12 -17.54 -14.22
N ASN A 21 -28.93 -16.90 -13.39
CA ASN A 21 -28.60 -15.59 -12.81
C ASN A 21 -29.30 -15.36 -11.46
N SER A 22 -28.59 -14.72 -10.53
CA SER A 22 -29.12 -14.25 -9.24
C SER A 22 -28.92 -12.75 -9.11
N ALA A 23 -30.00 -12.01 -8.84
CA ALA A 23 -29.95 -10.58 -8.56
C ALA A 23 -30.63 -10.31 -7.21
N GLU A 24 -29.99 -9.51 -6.38
CA GLU A 24 -30.49 -9.12 -5.07
C GLU A 24 -30.41 -7.61 -4.94
N THR A 25 -31.56 -6.99 -4.70
CA THR A 25 -31.67 -5.55 -4.46
C THR A 25 -32.14 -5.35 -3.03
N VAL A 26 -31.34 -4.66 -2.22
CA VAL A 26 -31.67 -4.35 -0.83
C VAL A 26 -31.88 -2.84 -0.71
N GLY A 27 -33.09 -2.42 -0.32
CA GLY A 27 -33.48 -1.01 -0.33
C GLY A 27 -32.88 -0.17 0.81
N ALA A 28 -32.45 -0.79 1.90
CA ALA A 28 -31.94 -0.10 3.09
C ALA A 28 -30.53 -0.56 3.47
N ALA A 29 -30.38 -1.77 4.03
CA ALA A 29 -29.11 -2.29 4.51
C ALA A 29 -29.05 -3.81 4.42
N LYS A 30 -27.85 -4.34 4.16
CA LYS A 30 -27.56 -5.78 4.18
C LYS A 30 -26.49 -6.05 5.21
N GLU A 31 -26.79 -6.94 6.15
CA GLU A 31 -25.85 -7.46 7.14
C GLU A 31 -25.57 -8.93 6.83
N LEU A 32 -24.30 -9.33 6.96
CA LEU A 32 -23.87 -10.71 6.77
C LEU A 32 -22.91 -11.09 7.88
N THR A 33 -23.35 -12.02 8.73
CA THR A 33 -22.53 -12.56 9.82
C THR A 33 -22.32 -14.04 9.57
N ILE A 34 -21.05 -14.45 9.47
CA ILE A 34 -20.64 -15.85 9.27
C ILE A 34 -19.86 -16.29 10.51
N GLY A 35 -20.35 -17.32 11.21
CA GLY A 35 -19.69 -17.85 12.41
C GLY A 35 -18.50 -18.77 12.13
N GLY A 36 -18.34 -19.22 10.88
CA GLY A 36 -17.28 -20.12 10.44
C GLY A 36 -16.47 -19.55 9.28
N LEU A 37 -16.13 -20.40 8.31
CA LEU A 37 -15.38 -20.01 7.12
C LEU A 37 -16.30 -19.33 6.10
N TYR A 38 -15.79 -18.28 5.44
CA TYR A 38 -16.44 -17.62 4.32
C TYR A 38 -15.53 -17.63 3.10
N GLN A 39 -16.01 -18.22 2.00
CA GLN A 39 -15.26 -18.35 0.75
C GLN A 39 -16.13 -17.88 -0.42
N VAL A 40 -15.55 -17.05 -1.28
CA VAL A 40 -16.19 -16.60 -2.51
C VAL A 40 -15.31 -17.01 -3.68
N SER A 41 -15.86 -17.81 -4.59
CA SER A 41 -15.23 -18.17 -5.86
C SER A 41 -15.95 -17.47 -7.00
N VAL A 42 -15.21 -16.78 -7.86
CA VAL A 42 -15.76 -16.13 -9.06
C VAL A 42 -14.96 -16.62 -10.26
N GLY A 43 -15.67 -17.19 -11.24
CA GLY A 43 -15.03 -17.84 -12.39
C GLY A 43 -14.50 -16.88 -13.47
N ALA A 44 -15.01 -15.64 -13.51
CA ALA A 44 -14.65 -14.66 -14.54
C ALA A 44 -14.17 -13.33 -13.96
N ALA A 45 -15.11 -12.47 -13.52
CA ALA A 45 -14.79 -11.13 -13.04
C ALA A 45 -15.63 -10.77 -11.80
N MET A 46 -14.98 -10.15 -10.82
CA MET A 46 -15.61 -9.55 -9.66
C MET A 46 -15.42 -8.03 -9.73
N ASN A 47 -16.49 -7.27 -9.55
CA ASN A 47 -16.44 -5.82 -9.39
C ASN A 47 -17.16 -5.43 -8.10
N GLU A 48 -16.59 -4.50 -7.36
CA GLU A 48 -17.14 -4.00 -6.11
C GLU A 48 -17.09 -2.46 -6.12
N THR A 49 -18.26 -1.84 -6.01
CA THR A 49 -18.40 -0.38 -5.95
C THR A 49 -18.95 0.01 -4.59
N VAL A 50 -18.27 0.89 -3.89
CA VAL A 50 -18.69 1.42 -2.59
C VAL A 50 -18.87 2.94 -2.72
N GLY A 51 -20.07 3.43 -2.44
CA GLY A 51 -20.41 4.85 -2.66
C GLY A 51 -19.88 5.81 -1.59
N ALA A 52 -19.54 5.31 -0.40
CA ALA A 52 -19.10 6.12 0.73
C ALA A 52 -17.78 5.62 1.34
N VAL A 53 -17.84 4.63 2.22
CA VAL A 53 -16.70 4.15 3.00
C VAL A 53 -16.60 2.63 2.90
N LYS A 54 -15.38 2.14 2.66
CA LYS A 54 -15.01 0.73 2.79
C LYS A 54 -13.99 0.60 3.92
N ALA A 55 -14.39 -0.04 5.02
CA ALA A 55 -13.51 -0.38 6.13
C ALA A 55 -13.29 -1.90 6.14
N GLU A 56 -12.06 -2.32 6.41
CA GLU A 56 -11.68 -3.74 6.45
C GLU A 56 -10.74 -3.97 7.63
N GLU A 57 -11.12 -4.91 8.50
CA GLU A 57 -10.34 -5.34 9.64
C GLU A 57 -10.04 -6.83 9.52
N VAL A 58 -8.78 -7.20 9.67
CA VAL A 58 -8.31 -8.59 9.59
C VAL A 58 -7.51 -8.89 10.86
N GLY A 59 -8.04 -9.76 11.72
CA GLY A 59 -7.44 -10.03 13.04
C GLY A 59 -6.16 -10.88 13.02
N ALA A 60 -5.84 -11.51 11.88
CA ALA A 60 -4.63 -12.32 11.72
C ALA A 60 -3.86 -11.89 10.46
N ASN A 61 -3.91 -12.69 9.40
CA ASN A 61 -3.10 -12.46 8.19
C ASN A 61 -3.98 -12.08 7.01
N LYS A 62 -3.53 -11.07 6.25
CA LYS A 62 -4.08 -10.73 4.93
C LYS A 62 -3.03 -11.02 3.86
N THR A 63 -3.39 -11.86 2.88
CA THR A 63 -2.54 -12.18 1.73
C THR A 63 -3.26 -11.84 0.44
N VAL A 64 -2.58 -11.11 -0.45
CA VAL A 64 -3.09 -10.74 -1.76
C VAL A 64 -2.16 -11.29 -2.82
N MET A 65 -2.67 -12.18 -3.66
CA MET A 65 -1.95 -12.72 -4.82
C MET A 65 -2.65 -12.27 -6.08
N VAL A 66 -1.89 -11.64 -6.99
CA VAL A 66 -2.40 -11.14 -8.26
C VAL A 66 -1.61 -11.80 -9.37
N GLY A 67 -2.28 -12.57 -10.24
CA GLY A 67 -1.63 -13.25 -11.37
C GLY A 67 -1.26 -12.31 -12.54
N GLY A 68 -1.97 -11.18 -12.66
CA GLY A 68 -1.71 -10.12 -13.64
C GLY A 68 -1.08 -8.88 -13.02
N SER A 69 -1.64 -7.70 -13.31
CA SER A 69 -1.18 -6.43 -12.77
C SER A 69 -2.07 -5.94 -11.62
N MET A 70 -1.48 -5.17 -10.70
CA MET A 70 -2.19 -4.43 -9.66
C MET A 70 -2.02 -2.93 -9.90
N SER A 71 -3.12 -2.17 -9.92
CA SER A 71 -3.13 -0.71 -10.05
C SER A 71 -3.96 -0.12 -8.93
N GLU A 72 -3.40 0.86 -8.23
CA GLU A 72 -4.03 1.54 -7.11
C GLU A 72 -3.96 3.05 -7.37
N LYS A 73 -5.12 3.70 -7.48
CA LYS A 73 -5.21 5.16 -7.63
C LYS A 73 -5.91 5.74 -6.41
N VAL A 74 -5.17 6.55 -5.65
CA VAL A 74 -5.67 7.22 -4.45
C VAL A 74 -5.86 8.70 -4.77
N GLY A 75 -7.07 9.22 -4.55
CA GLY A 75 -7.41 10.60 -4.90
C GLY A 75 -6.94 11.66 -3.89
N LYS A 76 -6.55 11.23 -2.69
CA LYS A 76 -6.02 12.08 -1.61
C LYS A 76 -4.79 11.39 -0.99
N ASN A 77 -4.79 11.16 0.32
CA ASN A 77 -3.64 10.63 1.06
C ASN A 77 -3.64 9.10 1.09
N ARG A 78 -2.43 8.52 1.09
CA ARG A 78 -2.18 7.09 1.34
C ARG A 78 -1.21 6.97 2.52
N ASP A 79 -1.73 6.52 3.65
CA ASP A 79 -0.95 6.31 4.88
C ASP A 79 -0.74 4.81 5.10
N VAL A 80 0.51 4.41 5.36
CA VAL A 80 0.89 3.02 5.60
C VAL A 80 1.78 2.95 6.83
N SER A 81 1.32 2.23 7.86
CA SER A 81 2.09 2.01 9.09
C SER A 81 2.38 0.52 9.25
N VAL A 82 3.65 0.17 9.41
CA VAL A 82 4.15 -1.20 9.56
C VAL A 82 5.09 -1.22 10.75
N SER A 83 4.83 -2.08 11.72
CA SER A 83 5.58 -2.12 12.99
C SER A 83 6.94 -2.83 12.89
N ASP A 84 7.05 -3.80 11.99
CA ASP A 84 8.27 -4.59 11.80
C ASP A 84 8.94 -4.24 10.46
N ASN A 85 8.80 -5.07 9.43
CA ASN A 85 9.51 -4.90 8.16
C ASN A 85 8.59 -4.60 6.97
N SER A 86 8.97 -3.63 6.14
CA SER A 86 8.35 -3.33 4.85
C SER A 86 9.36 -3.52 3.72
N SER A 87 9.20 -4.59 2.92
CA SER A 87 10.14 -4.96 1.86
C SER A 87 9.52 -4.86 0.47
N HIS A 88 10.28 -4.31 -0.48
CA HIS A 88 9.89 -4.23 -1.88
C HIS A 88 10.93 -4.94 -2.75
N LYS A 89 10.50 -5.98 -3.48
CA LYS A 89 11.36 -6.75 -4.40
C LYS A 89 10.80 -6.69 -5.81
N ALA A 90 11.45 -5.94 -6.68
CA ALA A 90 11.07 -5.78 -8.08
C ALA A 90 12.30 -5.62 -8.97
N LYS A 91 12.14 -5.88 -10.27
CA LYS A 91 13.21 -5.60 -11.27
C LYS A 91 13.50 -4.10 -11.37
N LYS A 92 12.48 -3.25 -11.20
CA LYS A 92 12.56 -1.79 -11.25
C LYS A 92 11.58 -1.17 -10.26
N ILE A 93 12.00 -0.14 -9.54
CA ILE A 93 11.17 0.68 -8.64
C ILE A 93 11.29 2.12 -9.12
N ASN A 94 10.15 2.76 -9.41
CA ASN A 94 10.07 4.19 -9.72
C ASN A 94 9.36 4.90 -8.58
N ILE A 95 9.99 5.93 -8.02
CA ILE A 95 9.39 6.82 -7.03
C ILE A 95 9.44 8.22 -7.63
N ILE A 96 8.26 8.80 -7.86
CA ILE A 96 8.11 10.12 -8.46
C ILE A 96 7.26 10.94 -7.49
N ALA A 97 7.81 12.05 -7.01
CA ALA A 97 7.12 13.02 -6.16
C ALA A 97 7.14 14.38 -6.85
N GLU A 98 6.06 15.14 -6.74
CA GLU A 98 5.93 16.44 -7.41
C GLU A 98 6.60 17.58 -6.64
N GLU A 99 6.60 17.51 -5.31
CA GLU A 99 7.13 18.59 -4.46
C GLU A 99 8.39 18.18 -3.69
N GLU A 100 8.32 17.08 -2.93
CA GLU A 100 9.40 16.64 -2.05
C GLU A 100 9.36 15.11 -1.88
N LEU A 101 10.54 14.51 -1.74
CA LEU A 101 10.72 13.13 -1.29
C LEU A 101 11.65 13.12 -0.07
N THR A 102 11.15 12.62 1.06
CA THR A 102 11.92 12.49 2.31
C THR A 102 11.96 11.03 2.77
N ILE A 103 13.15 10.54 3.08
CA ILE A 103 13.41 9.24 3.71
C ILE A 103 14.06 9.54 5.06
N LYS A 104 13.43 9.14 6.17
CA LYS A 104 13.90 9.47 7.52
C LYS A 104 14.01 8.22 8.39
N VAL A 105 15.11 8.13 9.14
CA VAL A 105 15.37 7.07 10.13
C VAL A 105 15.93 7.72 11.40
N GLY A 106 15.08 7.88 12.42
CA GLY A 106 15.46 8.60 13.64
C GLY A 106 15.98 10.01 13.34
N LYS A 107 17.28 10.25 13.59
CA LYS A 107 17.98 11.52 13.30
C LYS A 107 18.60 11.61 11.90
N ALA A 108 18.66 10.51 11.15
CA ALA A 108 19.19 10.48 9.80
C ALA A 108 18.08 10.76 8.77
N SER A 109 18.42 11.43 7.66
CA SER A 109 17.48 11.70 6.58
C SER A 109 18.14 11.88 5.22
N ILE A 110 17.38 11.55 4.18
CA ILE A 110 17.62 11.93 2.79
C ILE A 110 16.40 12.75 2.35
N SER A 111 16.59 13.95 1.82
CA SER A 111 15.50 14.78 1.29
C SER A 111 15.84 15.29 -0.11
N MET A 112 14.87 15.27 -1.01
CA MET A 112 14.95 15.81 -2.38
C MET A 112 13.77 16.74 -2.63
N LYS A 113 14.00 17.92 -3.20
CA LYS A 113 12.96 18.93 -3.46
C LYS A 113 12.82 19.23 -4.96
N LYS A 114 11.67 19.79 -5.35
CA LYS A 114 11.38 20.21 -6.74
C LYS A 114 12.37 21.23 -7.32
N ASP A 115 13.07 21.98 -6.48
CA ASP A 115 14.10 22.95 -6.90
C ASP A 115 15.45 22.30 -7.24
N GLY A 116 15.56 20.96 -7.10
CA GLY A 116 16.78 20.20 -7.35
C GLY A 116 17.69 20.03 -6.14
N THR A 117 17.33 20.61 -4.99
CA THR A 117 18.09 20.45 -3.74
C THR A 117 18.03 18.99 -3.27
N VAL A 118 19.20 18.40 -3.01
CA VAL A 118 19.35 17.08 -2.40
C VAL A 118 20.17 17.22 -1.12
N GLN A 119 19.64 16.72 0.00
CA GLN A 119 20.32 16.76 1.30
C GLN A 119 20.39 15.35 1.89
N ILE A 120 21.56 15.02 2.44
CA ILE A 120 21.80 13.79 3.19
C ILE A 120 22.34 14.22 4.55
N SER A 121 21.70 13.77 5.63
CA SER A 121 22.06 14.15 7.00
C SER A 121 22.08 12.92 7.91
N GLY A 122 23.08 12.85 8.78
CA GLY A 122 23.29 11.75 9.72
C GLY A 122 24.46 12.07 10.66
N LYS A 123 24.67 11.22 11.67
CA LYS A 123 25.82 11.35 12.59
C LYS A 123 27.13 11.03 11.85
N ASP A 124 27.16 9.86 11.23
CA ASP A 124 28.30 9.32 10.50
C ASP A 124 27.85 9.01 9.06
N LEU A 125 28.69 9.31 8.07
CA LEU A 125 28.47 8.97 6.66
C LEU A 125 29.73 8.29 6.11
N ASP A 126 29.68 6.97 5.95
CA ASP A 126 30.78 6.18 5.39
C ASP A 126 30.62 6.02 3.88
N LEU A 127 31.53 6.61 3.11
CA LEU A 127 31.58 6.49 1.65
C LEU A 127 32.79 5.63 1.24
N LYS A 128 32.55 4.36 0.90
CA LYS A 128 33.59 3.42 0.45
C LYS A 128 33.30 3.01 -0.99
N ALA A 129 34.22 3.31 -1.90
CA ALA A 129 34.13 2.92 -3.31
C ALA A 129 35.42 2.20 -3.74
N THR A 130 35.28 1.09 -4.48
CA THR A 130 36.41 0.39 -5.10
C THR A 130 36.82 1.04 -6.43
N GLY A 131 35.91 1.79 -7.05
CA GLY A 131 36.16 2.60 -8.23
C GLY A 131 36.46 4.07 -7.88
N LYS A 132 36.24 4.97 -8.84
CA LYS A 132 36.41 6.42 -8.67
C LYS A 132 35.14 7.06 -8.08
N ILE A 133 35.31 8.02 -7.19
CA ILE A 133 34.26 8.97 -6.78
C ILE A 133 34.50 10.28 -7.54
N ASN A 134 33.52 10.73 -8.33
CA ASN A 134 33.59 11.99 -9.07
C ASN A 134 32.75 13.07 -8.38
N ILE A 135 33.37 14.20 -8.03
CA ILE A 135 32.69 15.37 -7.45
C ILE A 135 32.99 16.57 -8.34
N LYS A 136 31.95 17.16 -8.95
CA LYS A 136 32.07 18.33 -9.84
C LYS A 136 30.99 19.34 -9.46
N ALA A 137 31.37 20.60 -9.30
CA ALA A 137 30.45 21.72 -9.10
C ALA A 137 30.82 22.85 -10.06
N SER A 138 29.82 23.59 -10.56
CA SER A 138 30.03 24.79 -11.38
C SER A 138 30.46 26.01 -10.55
N SER A 139 30.24 25.94 -9.24
CA SER A 139 30.67 26.92 -8.26
C SER A 139 31.52 26.20 -7.21
N ASN A 140 31.26 26.44 -5.92
CA ASN A 140 32.13 25.98 -4.85
C ASN A 140 31.81 24.56 -4.38
N VAL A 141 32.87 23.80 -4.06
CA VAL A 141 32.79 22.62 -3.19
C VAL A 141 33.29 23.04 -1.81
N THR A 142 32.46 22.89 -0.78
CA THR A 142 32.82 23.23 0.61
C THR A 142 32.95 21.96 1.44
N ILE A 143 34.09 21.75 2.08
CA ILE A 143 34.34 20.63 3.00
C ILE A 143 34.74 21.22 4.35
N LYS A 144 34.00 20.88 5.41
CA LYS A 144 34.28 21.32 6.79
C LYS A 144 34.45 20.10 7.68
N GLY A 145 35.57 20.05 8.38
CA GLY A 145 35.88 19.05 9.38
C GLY A 145 37.04 19.52 10.25
N SER A 146 37.17 19.00 11.47
CA SER A 146 38.32 19.29 12.33
C SER A 146 39.64 18.76 11.75
N LYS A 147 39.57 17.72 10.91
CA LYS A 147 40.67 17.18 10.12
C LYS A 147 40.15 16.70 8.76
N VAL A 148 40.82 17.11 7.68
CA VAL A 148 40.58 16.58 6.31
C VAL A 148 41.86 15.88 5.86
N GLY A 149 41.81 14.57 5.70
CA GLY A 149 42.93 13.76 5.22
C GLY A 149 42.76 13.42 3.74
N ILE A 150 43.78 13.70 2.93
CA ILE A 150 43.88 13.27 1.53
C ILE A 150 45.22 12.55 1.42
N ASN A 151 45.20 11.27 1.04
CA ASN A 151 46.39 10.42 0.93
C ASN A 151 46.39 9.59 -0.35
#